data_AF-A0A932QU54-F1
#
_entry.id   AF-A0A932QU54-F1
#
_cell.length_a   1.000
_cell.length_b   1.000
_cell.length_c   1.000
_cell.angle_alpha   90.00
_cell.angle_beta   90.00
_cell.angle_gamma   90.00
#
_symmetry.space_group_name_H-M   'P 1'
#
loop_
_entity.id
_entity.type
_entity.pdbx_description
1 polymer ?
#
loop_
_entity_poly.entity_id
_entity_poly.type
_entity_poly.pdbx_seq_one_letter_code
_entity_poly.pdbx_strand_id
1 'polypeptide(L)'
;MINKNGFTLIEVIVYMGLFSLVVGGLLVATYTIIEGSSRLQSRVVVNEEAEFLLRKINWALTGAGAVSVPSASSLQMVKPSLPLVDNPLVFTYDTGNLLLQRGNKSATPLNSASVQVTSVAFTYNSSRKTVRVQITLANLSESQTFDVTRYLRQ
;
A
#
# COMPACT_ATOMS: atom_id res chain seq x y z
N MET A 1 -28.46 -1.52 65.91
CA MET A 1 -28.00 -2.91 65.75
C MET A 1 -27.45 -3.05 64.34
N ILE A 2 -26.18 -3.42 64.18
CA ILE A 2 -25.53 -3.56 62.87
C ILE A 2 -25.50 -5.05 62.55
N ASN A 3 -26.28 -5.49 61.56
CA ASN A 3 -26.25 -6.86 61.07
C ASN A 3 -24.88 -7.13 60.42
N LYS A 4 -24.08 -8.03 61.02
CA LYS A 4 -22.86 -8.57 60.42
C LYS A 4 -23.22 -9.85 59.67
N ASN A 5 -23.78 -9.72 58.47
CA ASN A 5 -23.94 -10.86 57.57
C ASN A 5 -22.63 -11.04 56.80
N GLY A 6 -21.84 -12.05 57.16
CA GLY A 6 -20.65 -12.44 56.42
C GLY A 6 -21.01 -13.12 55.09
N PHE A 7 -20.18 -12.93 54.06
CA PHE A 7 -20.32 -13.63 52.78
C PHE A 7 -20.16 -15.15 52.97
N THR A 8 -20.98 -15.92 52.27
CA THR A 8 -20.82 -17.38 52.26
C THR A 8 -19.68 -17.78 51.33
N LEU A 9 -18.96 -18.88 51.64
CA LEU A 9 -17.86 -19.37 50.81
C LEU A 9 -18.31 -19.62 49.35
N ILE A 10 -19.52 -20.14 49.18
CA ILE A 10 -20.09 -20.43 47.86
C ILE A 10 -20.33 -19.15 47.04
N GLU A 11 -20.79 -18.08 47.68
CA GLU A 11 -21.02 -16.78 47.03
C GLU A 11 -19.72 -16.16 46.52
N VAL A 12 -18.63 -16.28 47.30
CA VAL A 12 -17.30 -15.85 46.88
C VAL A 12 -16.79 -16.63 45.66
N ILE A 13 -16.99 -17.95 45.64
CA ILE A 13 -16.57 -18.80 44.51
C ILE A 13 -17.38 -18.46 43.24
N VAL A 14 -18.69 -18.28 43.38
CA VAL A 14 -19.56 -17.89 42.26
C VAL A 14 -19.15 -16.52 41.70
N TYR A 15 -18.83 -15.55 42.55
CA TYR A 15 -18.36 -14.25 42.11
C TYR A 15 -16.99 -14.28 41.45
N MET A 16 -16.05 -15.10 41.95
CA MET A 16 -14.77 -15.30 41.27
C MET A 16 -14.95 -15.94 39.89
N GLY A 17 -15.84 -16.92 39.77
CA GLY A 17 -16.20 -17.53 38.49
C GLY A 17 -16.76 -16.51 37.50
N LEU A 18 -17.77 -15.75 37.91
CA LEU A 18 -18.37 -14.70 37.09
C LEU A 18 -17.33 -13.62 36.70
N PHE A 19 -16.50 -13.21 37.66
CA PHE A 19 -15.46 -12.21 37.44
C PHE A 19 -14.43 -12.68 36.42
N SER A 20 -13.97 -13.93 36.52
CA SER A 20 -13.05 -14.51 35.54
C SER A 20 -13.62 -14.55 34.12
N LEU A 21 -14.92 -14.82 33.98
CA LEU A 21 -15.60 -14.80 32.69
C LEU A 21 -15.61 -13.39 32.10
N VAL A 22 -15.98 -12.38 32.91
CA VAL A 22 -16.00 -10.97 32.49
C VAL A 22 -14.61 -10.49 32.08
N VAL A 23 -13.59 -10.75 32.91
CA VAL A 23 -12.20 -10.35 32.62
C VAL A 23 -11.68 -11.09 31.38
N GLY A 24 -11.95 -12.39 31.25
CA GLY A 24 -11.57 -13.17 30.08
C GLY A 24 -12.17 -12.62 28.79
N GLY A 25 -13.46 -12.28 28.79
CA GLY A 25 -14.11 -11.64 27.65
C GLY A 25 -13.49 -10.28 27.30
N LEU A 26 -13.16 -9.47 28.31
CA LEU A 26 -12.56 -8.16 28.12
C LEU A 26 -11.15 -8.25 27.51
N LEU A 27 -10.35 -9.24 27.92
CA LEU A 27 -9.02 -9.49 27.36
C LEU A 27 -9.10 -9.88 25.88
N VAL A 28 -10.00 -10.79 25.51
CA VAL A 28 -10.21 -11.21 24.11
C VAL A 28 -10.64 -10.02 23.25
N ALA A 29 -11.60 -9.22 23.73
CA ALA A 29 -12.05 -8.03 23.02
C ALA A 29 -10.90 -7.02 22.81
N THR A 30 -10.11 -6.76 23.86
CA THR A 30 -8.96 -5.85 23.80
C THR A 30 -7.91 -6.32 22.80
N TYR A 31 -7.56 -7.61 22.81
CA TYR A 31 -6.60 -8.19 21.86
C TYR A 31 -7.07 -8.01 20.41
N THR A 32 -8.35 -8.27 20.15
CA THR A 32 -8.95 -8.14 18.82
C THR A 32 -8.87 -6.69 18.31
N ILE A 33 -9.08 -5.70 19.20
CA ILE A 33 -8.97 -4.28 18.84
C ILE A 33 -7.52 -3.90 18.51
N ILE A 34 -6.55 -4.34 19.33
CA ILE A 34 -5.13 -4.04 19.13
C ILE A 34 -4.64 -4.62 17.80
N GLU A 35 -4.96 -5.89 17.53
CA GLU A 35 -4.58 -6.55 16.29
C GLU A 35 -5.24 -5.88 15.07
N GLY A 36 -6.53 -5.56 15.18
CA GLY A 36 -7.27 -4.83 14.14
C GLY A 36 -6.65 -3.46 13.83
N SER A 37 -6.22 -2.72 14.86
CA SER A 37 -5.59 -1.42 14.69
C SER A 37 -4.24 -1.51 13.98
N SER A 38 -3.41 -2.50 14.31
CA SER A 38 -2.10 -2.71 13.66
C SER A 38 -2.25 -3.06 12.17
N ARG A 39 -3.19 -3.96 11.84
CA ARG A 39 -3.52 -4.31 10.45
C ARG A 39 -4.04 -3.11 9.67
N LEU A 40 -4.92 -2.31 10.28
CA LEU A 40 -5.45 -1.10 9.65
C LEU A 40 -4.35 -0.08 9.36
N GLN A 41 -3.43 0.15 10.30
CA GLN A 41 -2.30 1.04 10.09
C GLN A 41 -1.41 0.58 8.92
N SER A 42 -1.13 -0.72 8.85
CA SER A 42 -0.34 -1.32 7.76
C SER A 42 -1.03 -1.12 6.40
N ARG A 43 -2.36 -1.29 6.34
CA ARG A 43 -3.16 -1.03 5.14
C ARG A 43 -3.13 0.43 4.72
N VAL A 44 -3.21 1.37 5.66
CA VAL A 44 -3.14 2.80 5.35
C VAL A 44 -1.81 3.14 4.70
N VAL A 45 -0.69 2.67 5.28
CA VAL A 45 0.65 2.90 4.72
C VAL A 45 0.79 2.34 3.30
N VAL A 46 0.34 1.11 3.07
CA VAL A 46 0.39 0.50 1.72
C VAL A 46 -0.47 1.28 0.72
N ASN A 47 -1.66 1.74 1.11
CA ASN A 47 -2.54 2.53 0.25
C ASN A 47 -1.96 3.91 -0.07
N GLU A 48 -1.40 4.61 0.91
CA GLU A 48 -0.77 5.92 0.69
C GLU A 48 0.44 5.83 -0.25
N GLU A 49 1.26 4.79 -0.10
CA GLU A 49 2.38 4.52 -0.98
C GLU A 49 1.92 4.19 -2.41
N ALA A 50 0.91 3.31 -2.55
CA ALA A 50 0.33 2.97 -3.84
C ALA A 50 -0.19 4.21 -4.56
N GLU A 51 -0.95 5.04 -3.85
CA GLU A 51 -1.49 6.30 -4.32
C GLU A 51 -0.39 7.27 -4.76
N PHE A 52 0.71 7.36 -4.01
CA PHE A 52 1.86 8.18 -4.40
C PHE A 52 2.51 7.69 -5.70
N LEU A 53 2.78 6.39 -5.83
CA LEU A 53 3.36 5.79 -7.04
C LEU A 53 2.46 5.99 -8.26
N LEU A 54 1.16 5.70 -8.11
CA LEU A 54 0.17 5.85 -9.17
C LEU A 54 0.03 7.32 -9.60
N ARG A 55 0.02 8.26 -8.67
CA ARG A 55 0.02 9.70 -8.99
C ARG A 55 1.28 10.13 -9.73
N LYS A 56 2.46 9.63 -9.34
CA LYS A 56 3.71 9.93 -10.08
C LYS A 56 3.69 9.39 -11.50
N ILE A 57 3.22 8.15 -11.69
CA ILE A 57 3.07 7.55 -13.03
C ILE A 57 2.06 8.36 -13.84
N ASN A 58 0.93 8.74 -13.25
CA ASN A 58 -0.08 9.56 -13.92
C ASN A 58 0.45 10.95 -14.29
N TRP A 59 1.21 11.60 -13.41
CA TRP A 59 1.90 12.86 -13.72
C TRP A 59 2.86 12.70 -14.92
N ALA A 60 3.60 11.60 -14.97
CA ALA A 60 4.52 11.34 -16.07
C ALA A 60 3.76 11.11 -17.39
N LEU A 61 2.67 10.34 -17.36
CA LEU A 61 1.82 10.05 -18.52
C LEU A 61 1.01 11.26 -19.00
N THR A 62 0.70 12.21 -18.12
CA THR A 62 -0.07 13.41 -18.47
C THR A 62 0.76 14.31 -19.39
N GLY A 63 0.31 14.52 -20.62
CA GLY A 63 1.07 15.28 -21.63
C GLY A 63 2.34 14.56 -22.09
N ALA A 64 2.40 13.23 -21.98
CA ALA A 64 3.44 12.44 -22.63
C ALA A 64 3.21 12.46 -24.15
N GLY A 65 4.26 12.81 -24.89
CA GLY A 65 4.23 12.85 -26.35
C GLY A 65 4.37 11.46 -26.99
N ALA A 66 5.29 10.66 -26.47
CA ALA A 66 5.50 9.27 -26.89
C ALA A 66 5.56 8.37 -25.65
N VAL A 67 4.92 7.20 -25.72
CA VAL A 67 4.91 6.20 -24.66
C VAL A 67 5.22 4.83 -25.28
N SER A 68 6.09 4.07 -24.63
CA SER A 68 6.41 2.69 -24.98
C SER A 68 6.55 1.84 -23.71
N VAL A 69 6.31 0.55 -23.84
CA VAL A 69 6.47 -0.44 -22.77
C VAL A 69 7.47 -1.47 -23.28
N PRO A 70 8.79 -1.30 -23.01
CA PRO A 70 9.81 -2.22 -23.50
C PRO A 70 9.70 -3.62 -22.89
N SER A 71 9.20 -3.71 -21.66
CA SER A 71 8.92 -4.96 -20.95
C SER A 71 7.73 -4.75 -20.00
N ALA A 72 7.11 -5.83 -19.51
CA ALA A 72 6.01 -5.70 -18.54
C ALA A 72 6.44 -4.92 -17.28
N SER A 73 7.70 -5.00 -16.89
CA SER A 73 8.25 -4.30 -15.71
C SER A 73 8.84 -2.91 -16.02
N SER A 74 8.78 -2.43 -17.26
CA SER A 74 9.38 -1.16 -17.67
C SER A 74 8.44 -0.33 -18.53
N LEU A 75 8.30 0.95 -18.18
CA LEU A 75 7.50 1.93 -18.90
C LEU A 75 8.38 3.12 -19.24
N GLN A 76 8.45 3.44 -20.53
CA GLN A 76 9.24 4.56 -21.04
C GLN A 76 8.32 5.59 -21.69
N MET A 77 8.63 6.87 -21.49
CA MET A 77 7.91 7.95 -22.14
C MET A 77 8.76 9.19 -22.36
N VAL A 78 8.35 10.00 -23.34
CA VAL A 78 8.90 11.32 -23.60
C VAL A 78 7.85 12.35 -23.20
N LYS A 79 8.22 13.29 -22.34
CA LYS A 79 7.36 14.37 -21.87
C LYS A 79 7.89 15.70 -22.44
N PRO A 80 7.24 16.27 -23.48
CA PRO A 80 7.71 17.49 -24.15
C PRO A 80 7.80 18.73 -23.25
N SER A 81 7.07 18.75 -22.13
CA SER A 81 7.14 19.84 -21.14
C SER A 81 8.40 19.80 -20.25
N LEU A 82 9.24 18.77 -20.37
CA LEU A 82 10.52 18.68 -19.66
C LEU A 82 11.71 18.97 -20.60
N PRO A 83 12.84 19.47 -20.07
CA PRO A 83 14.08 19.60 -20.81
C PRO A 83 14.53 18.27 -21.45
N LEU A 84 15.23 18.34 -22.58
CA LEU A 84 15.69 17.14 -23.29
C LEU A 84 16.60 16.25 -22.42
N VAL A 85 17.40 16.84 -21.53
CA VAL A 85 18.30 16.13 -20.61
C VAL A 85 17.56 15.26 -19.59
N ASP A 86 16.29 15.56 -19.29
CA ASP A 86 15.45 14.80 -18.37
C ASP A 86 14.56 13.78 -19.09
N ASN A 87 14.60 13.75 -20.43
CA ASN A 87 13.88 12.80 -21.27
C ASN A 87 14.85 11.71 -21.78
N PRO A 88 14.40 10.45 -21.91
CA PRO A 88 13.08 9.93 -21.55
C PRO A 88 12.90 9.74 -20.04
N LEU A 89 11.65 9.71 -19.58
CA LEU A 89 11.30 9.20 -18.26
C LEU A 89 11.12 7.69 -18.36
N VAL A 90 11.83 6.94 -17.53
CA VAL A 90 11.78 5.47 -17.50
C VAL A 90 11.42 5.02 -16.09
N PHE A 91 10.28 4.33 -15.97
CA PHE A 91 9.91 3.60 -14.77
C PHE A 91 10.36 2.16 -14.95
N THR A 92 11.06 1.59 -13.96
CA THR A 92 11.50 0.20 -14.00
C THR A 92 11.37 -0.42 -12.64
N TYR A 93 10.84 -1.64 -12.59
CA TYR A 93 10.85 -2.43 -11.37
C TYR A 93 12.20 -3.14 -11.21
N ASP A 94 12.82 -2.99 -10.05
CA ASP A 94 14.05 -3.67 -9.68
C ASP A 94 14.05 -4.04 -8.19
N THR A 95 14.24 -5.32 -7.91
CA THR A 95 14.52 -5.88 -6.58
C THR A 95 13.70 -5.25 -5.45
N GLY A 96 12.36 -5.26 -5.58
CA GLY A 96 11.46 -4.74 -4.55
C GLY A 96 11.15 -3.25 -4.64
N ASN A 97 11.71 -2.53 -5.61
CA ASN A 97 11.54 -1.09 -5.76
C ASN A 97 11.01 -0.72 -7.14
N LEU A 98 10.19 0.32 -7.18
CA LEU A 98 9.87 1.00 -8.44
C LEU A 98 10.83 2.18 -8.60
N LEU A 99 11.69 2.10 -9.60
CA LEU A 99 12.69 3.11 -9.90
C LEU A 99 12.17 4.10 -10.95
N LEU A 100 12.60 5.35 -10.84
CA LEU A 100 12.44 6.38 -11.87
C LEU A 100 13.80 6.88 -12.34
N GLN A 101 14.03 6.78 -13.64
CA GLN A 101 15.17 7.35 -14.33
C GLN A 101 14.71 8.52 -15.22
N ARG A 102 15.50 9.59 -15.26
CA ARG A 102 15.25 10.79 -16.08
C ARG A 102 16.45 11.01 -17.00
N GLY A 103 16.26 10.82 -18.29
CA GLY A 103 17.33 10.82 -19.28
C GLY A 103 18.41 9.79 -18.93
N ASN A 104 19.67 10.21 -18.91
CA ASN A 104 20.83 9.35 -18.60
C ASN A 104 21.26 9.43 -17.12
N LYS A 105 20.44 10.00 -16.23
CA LYS A 105 20.74 10.07 -14.78
C LYS A 105 20.54 8.71 -14.12
N SER A 106 21.13 8.52 -12.94
CA SER A 106 20.91 7.32 -12.14
C SER A 106 19.43 7.14 -11.77
N ALA A 107 18.94 5.91 -11.80
CA ALA A 107 17.59 5.57 -11.41
C ALA A 107 17.43 5.74 -9.89
N THR A 108 16.33 6.38 -9.47
CA THR A 108 16.05 6.65 -8.04
C THR A 108 14.82 5.85 -7.60
N PRO A 109 14.87 5.15 -6.45
CA PRO A 109 13.70 4.46 -5.92
C PRO A 109 12.60 5.45 -5.55
N LEU A 110 11.36 5.10 -5.90
CA LEU A 110 10.17 5.90 -5.61
C LEU A 110 9.47 5.48 -4.33
N ASN A 111 9.52 4.20 -3.98
CA ASN A 111 8.88 3.67 -2.78
C ASN A 111 9.75 3.88 -1.54
N SER A 112 9.11 3.93 -0.37
CA SER A 112 9.80 3.93 0.93
C SER A 112 10.40 2.56 1.28
N ALA A 113 11.35 2.53 2.21
CA ALA A 113 11.95 1.28 2.70
C ALA A 113 10.96 0.38 3.48
N SER A 114 9.84 0.94 3.94
CA SER A 114 8.80 0.22 4.69
C SER A 114 7.81 -0.52 3.80
N VAL A 115 7.78 -0.23 2.50
CA VAL A 115 6.86 -0.83 1.55
C VAL A 115 7.64 -1.34 0.34
N GLN A 116 7.54 -2.64 0.10
CA GLN A 116 8.17 -3.30 -1.03
C GLN A 116 7.17 -3.42 -2.18
N VAL A 117 7.62 -3.15 -3.40
CA VAL A 117 6.89 -3.49 -4.61
C VAL A 117 7.19 -4.95 -4.94
N THR A 118 6.18 -5.81 -4.96
CA THR A 118 6.37 -7.25 -5.23
C THR A 118 6.24 -7.57 -6.71
N SER A 119 5.34 -6.89 -7.40
CA SER A 119 5.10 -7.10 -8.83
C SER A 119 4.67 -5.80 -9.51
N VAL A 120 5.08 -5.62 -10.76
CA VAL A 120 4.65 -4.52 -11.62
C VAL A 120 4.41 -5.05 -13.01
N ALA A 121 3.28 -4.69 -13.61
CA ALA A 121 2.96 -4.94 -15.00
C ALA A 121 2.39 -3.68 -15.65
N PHE A 122 3.07 -3.22 -16.70
CA PHE A 122 2.66 -2.15 -17.58
C PHE A 122 2.16 -2.75 -18.89
N THR A 123 1.03 -2.23 -19.37
CA THR A 123 0.47 -2.62 -20.67
C THR A 123 0.06 -1.37 -21.42
N TYR A 124 0.65 -1.14 -22.59
CA TYR A 124 0.27 -0.04 -23.47
C TYR A 124 -0.58 -0.54 -24.64
N ASN A 125 -1.75 0.07 -24.82
CA ASN A 125 -2.63 -0.15 -25.96
C ASN A 125 -2.57 1.09 -26.86
N SER A 126 -1.88 0.96 -27.99
CA SER A 126 -1.70 2.04 -28.97
C SER A 126 -3.03 2.43 -29.65
N SER A 127 -3.91 1.46 -29.94
CA SER A 127 -5.20 1.71 -30.60
C SER A 127 -6.14 2.57 -29.78
N ARG A 128 -6.16 2.38 -28.45
CA ARG A 128 -7.00 3.14 -27.52
C ARG A 128 -6.26 4.29 -26.83
N LYS A 129 -4.95 4.41 -27.10
CA LYS A 129 -4.04 5.32 -26.38
C LYS A 129 -4.20 5.19 -24.87
N THR A 130 -4.16 3.97 -24.33
CA THR A 130 -4.30 3.71 -22.89
C THR A 130 -3.08 3.00 -22.33
N VAL A 131 -2.67 3.35 -21.13
CA VAL A 131 -1.67 2.62 -20.34
C VAL A 131 -2.39 2.01 -19.14
N ARG A 132 -2.32 0.68 -19.01
CA ARG A 132 -2.71 -0.03 -17.80
C ARG A 132 -1.47 -0.25 -16.93
N VAL A 133 -1.64 -0.01 -15.64
CA VAL A 133 -0.62 -0.13 -14.61
C VAL A 133 -1.17 -1.06 -13.54
N GLN A 134 -0.53 -2.20 -13.35
CA GLN A 134 -0.81 -3.14 -12.28
C GLN A 134 0.40 -3.17 -11.36
N ILE A 135 0.21 -2.90 -10.07
CA ILE A 135 1.29 -2.88 -9.07
C ILE A 135 0.81 -3.62 -7.83
N THR A 136 1.63 -4.56 -7.35
CA THR A 136 1.43 -5.19 -6.04
C THR A 136 2.43 -4.62 -5.06
N LEU A 137 1.93 -4.10 -3.94
CA LEU A 137 2.75 -3.63 -2.83
C LEU A 137 2.58 -4.54 -1.62
N ALA A 138 3.62 -4.66 -0.83
CA ALA A 138 3.62 -5.42 0.41
C ALA A 138 4.35 -4.66 1.52
N ASN A 139 3.81 -4.79 2.73
CA ASN A 139 4.48 -4.50 3.99
C ASN A 139 4.58 -5.83 4.77
N LEU A 140 5.32 -5.85 5.88
CA LEU A 140 5.51 -6.99 6.77
C LEU A 140 4.22 -7.72 7.17
N SER A 141 3.07 -7.06 7.14
CA SER A 141 1.79 -7.61 7.62
C SER A 141 0.67 -7.67 6.57
N GLU A 142 0.83 -7.05 5.39
CA GLU A 142 -0.24 -6.97 4.38
C GLU A 142 0.35 -6.86 2.97
N SER A 143 -0.29 -7.49 1.99
CA SER A 143 -0.01 -7.30 0.57
C SER A 143 -1.28 -6.98 -0.19
N GLN A 144 -1.21 -6.01 -1.11
CA GLN A 144 -2.35 -5.54 -1.87
C GLN A 144 -1.94 -5.23 -3.32
N THR A 145 -2.81 -5.60 -4.26
CA THR A 145 -2.65 -5.32 -5.69
C THR A 145 -3.58 -4.18 -6.13
N PHE A 146 -3.02 -3.27 -6.91
CA PHE A 146 -3.69 -2.11 -7.48
C PHE A 146 -3.64 -2.21 -9.01
N ASP A 147 -4.78 -1.98 -9.67
CA ASP A 147 -4.91 -1.96 -11.13
C ASP A 147 -5.58 -0.65 -11.57
N VAL A 148 -4.85 0.15 -12.35
CA VAL A 148 -5.34 1.42 -12.89
C VAL A 148 -5.11 1.46 -14.38
N THR A 149 -6.17 1.77 -15.15
CA THR A 149 -6.07 2.05 -16.58
C THR A 149 -6.23 3.55 -16.83
N ARG A 150 -5.28 4.16 -17.54
CA ARG A 150 -5.26 5.58 -17.85
C ARG A 150 -5.30 5.84 -19.35
N TYR A 151 -6.11 6.81 -19.76
CA TYR A 151 -6.13 7.33 -21.13
C TYR A 151 -5.10 8.44 -21.30
N LEU A 152 -4.31 8.36 -22.37
CA LEU A 152 -3.39 9.41 -22.78
C LEU A 152 -4.21 10.50 -23.47
N ARG A 153 -4.31 11.66 -22.82
CA ARG A 153 -4.86 12.87 -23.43
C ARG A 153 -3.69 13.61 -24.07
N GLN A 154 -3.74 13.75 -25.40
CA GLN A 154 -2.85 14.62 -26.17
C GLN A 154 -3.36 16.04 -26.12
#